data_AF-A0A968E5P2-F1
#
_entry.id   AF-A0A968E5P2-F1
#
_cell.length_a   1.000
_cell.length_b   1.000
_cell.length_c   1.000
_cell.angle_alpha   90.00
_cell.angle_beta   90.00
_cell.angle_gamma   90.00
#
_symmetry.space_group_name_H-M   'P 1'
#
loop_
_entity.id
_entity.type
_entity.pdbx_description
1 polymer ?
#
loop_
_entity_poly.entity_id
_entity_poly.type
_entity_poly.pdbx_seq_one_letter_code
_entity_poly.pdbx_strand_id
1 'polypeptide(L)'
;SNPAETLMFADTAMCVESSTLIEYSFAEPPFYVYRGKPMTGFYLSPSIHFRHRGRAKVEWADGHSDSRRMADFSGTNVYDVDSASVKLGWFEPIDNTLFDLK
;
A
#
# COMPACT_ATOMS: atom_id res chain seq x y z
N SER A 1 4.37 -17.13 -8.24
CA SER A 1 5.04 -15.83 -8.27
C SER A 1 5.35 -15.37 -9.70
N ASN A 2 5.31 -14.05 -9.92
CA ASN A 2 6.02 -13.31 -10.97
C ASN A 2 6.89 -12.27 -10.23
N PRO A 3 8.20 -12.50 -10.04
CA PRO A 3 9.04 -11.64 -9.19
C PRO A 3 9.09 -10.16 -9.64
N ALA A 4 9.00 -9.91 -10.96
CA ALA A 4 8.93 -8.56 -11.52
C ALA A 4 7.62 -7.82 -11.21
N GLU A 5 6.63 -8.49 -10.62
CA GLU A 5 5.35 -7.90 -10.23
C GLU A 5 5.06 -8.13 -8.74
N THR A 6 6.05 -8.58 -7.97
CA THR A 6 5.91 -8.77 -6.52
C THR A 6 6.64 -7.66 -5.78
N LEU A 7 5.89 -6.83 -5.06
CA LEU A 7 6.40 -5.75 -4.23
C LEU A 7 7.37 -6.30 -3.18
N MET A 8 8.56 -5.72 -3.10
CA MET A 8 9.56 -6.04 -2.09
C MET A 8 9.71 -4.88 -1.10
N PHE A 9 9.93 -3.66 -1.59
CA PHE A 9 10.08 -2.46 -0.76
C PHE A 9 9.33 -1.26 -1.34
N ALA A 10 8.90 -0.38 -0.44
CA ALA A 10 8.40 0.95 -0.77
C ALA A 10 8.67 1.92 0.38
N ASP A 11 8.64 3.21 0.08
CA ASP A 11 8.50 4.24 1.12
C ASP A 11 7.21 3.98 1.90
N THR A 12 7.32 3.84 3.22
CA THR A 12 6.20 3.46 4.10
C THR A 12 6.08 4.39 5.29
N ALA A 13 4.84 4.62 5.73
CA ALA A 13 4.49 5.36 6.94
C ALA A 13 3.08 4.97 7.38
N MET A 14 2.71 5.31 8.62
CA MET A 14 1.34 5.16 9.09
C MET A 14 0.81 6.47 9.65
N CYS A 15 -0.44 6.81 9.34
CA CYS A 15 -1.10 7.99 9.90
C CYS A 15 -1.95 7.58 11.10
N VAL A 16 -1.64 8.09 12.29
CA VAL A 16 -2.32 7.71 13.55
C VAL A 16 -3.30 8.77 14.07
N GLU A 17 -3.08 10.05 13.75
CA GLU A 17 -3.90 11.15 14.27
C GLU A 17 -3.92 12.35 13.31
N SER A 18 -5.05 12.60 12.62
CA SER A 18 -5.36 13.74 11.71
C SER A 18 -4.39 14.07 10.56
N SER A 19 -3.08 13.91 10.77
CA SER A 19 -2.00 14.04 9.80
C SER A 19 -0.64 13.57 10.36
N THR A 20 -0.57 13.07 11.60
CA THR A 20 0.69 12.62 12.22
C THR A 20 1.13 11.31 11.60
N LEU A 21 2.22 11.38 10.84
CA LEU A 21 2.89 10.23 10.25
C LEU A 21 3.95 9.68 11.21
N ILE A 22 3.89 8.38 11.46
CA ILE A 22 4.92 7.63 12.17
C ILE A 22 5.70 6.74 11.20
N GLU A 23 6.92 6.40 11.59
CA GLU A 23 7.68 5.36 10.90
C GLU A 23 6.93 4.04 10.98
N TYR A 24 6.84 3.36 9.84
CA TYR A 24 6.20 2.07 9.71
C TYR A 24 6.92 1.30 8.63
N SER A 25 7.27 0.04 8.87
CA SER A 25 8.21 -0.70 8.02
C SER A 25 7.55 -1.68 7.04
N PHE A 26 6.22 -1.78 7.04
CA PHE A 26 5.49 -2.70 6.18
C PHE A 26 4.72 -1.97 5.10
N ALA A 27 4.76 -2.50 3.88
CA ALA A 27 3.86 -2.13 2.80
C ALA A 27 2.63 -3.05 2.86
N GLU A 28 1.57 -2.58 3.51
CA GLU A 28 0.36 -3.36 3.75
C GLU A 28 -0.44 -3.54 2.47
N PRO A 29 -0.86 -4.78 2.14
CA PRO A 29 -1.75 -5.01 1.01
C PRO A 29 -3.14 -4.40 1.27
N PRO A 30 -3.97 -4.21 0.24
CA PRO A 30 -5.35 -3.74 0.43
C PRO A 30 -6.21 -4.69 1.28
N PHE A 31 -5.99 -6.00 1.19
CA PHE A 31 -6.87 -7.00 1.82
C PHE A 31 -6.10 -8.00 2.67
N TYR A 32 -6.72 -8.44 3.77
CA TYR A 32 -6.23 -9.58 4.54
C TYR A 32 -6.44 -10.89 3.78
N VAL A 33 -5.54 -11.87 3.97
CA VAL A 33 -5.64 -13.19 3.33
C VAL A 33 -6.05 -14.23 4.36
N TYR A 34 -7.20 -14.87 4.15
CA TYR A 34 -7.68 -15.97 4.99
C TYR A 34 -7.85 -17.23 4.15
N ARG A 35 -7.18 -18.32 4.55
CA ARG A 35 -7.19 -19.61 3.83
C ARG A 35 -6.84 -19.47 2.34
N GLY A 36 -5.81 -18.66 2.05
CA GLY A 36 -5.32 -18.43 0.69
C GLY A 36 -6.23 -17.57 -0.19
N LYS A 37 -7.23 -16.89 0.38
CA LYS A 37 -8.15 -16.01 -0.35
C LYS A 37 -8.19 -14.61 0.28
N PRO A 38 -8.13 -13.54 -0.52
CA PRO A 38 -8.37 -12.19 -0.04
C PRO A 38 -9.77 -12.05 0.57
N MET A 39 -9.85 -11.43 1.73
CA MET A 39 -11.10 -11.00 2.33
C MET A 39 -11.39 -9.56 1.88
N THR A 40 -12.22 -9.41 0.85
CA THR A 40 -12.49 -8.11 0.22
C THR A 40 -13.65 -7.31 0.86
N GLY A 41 -14.11 -7.72 2.04
CA GLY A 41 -15.21 -7.05 2.76
C GLY A 41 -14.81 -5.74 3.43
N PHE A 42 -13.51 -5.50 3.60
CA PHE A 42 -12.94 -4.27 4.17
C PHE A 42 -11.51 -4.10 3.67
N TYR A 43 -11.04 -2.86 3.64
CA TYR A 43 -9.63 -2.55 3.35
C TYR A 43 -8.79 -2.55 4.64
N LEU A 44 -7.53 -2.96 4.52
CA LEU A 44 -6.52 -2.74 5.55
C LEU A 44 -6.11 -1.25 5.59
N SER A 45 -5.27 -0.88 6.55
CA SER A 45 -4.75 0.48 6.63
C SER A 45 -3.65 0.70 5.58
N PRO A 46 -3.78 1.69 4.67
CA PRO A 46 -2.76 1.93 3.66
C PRO A 46 -1.47 2.47 4.30
N SER A 47 -0.32 1.92 3.92
CA SER A 47 0.97 2.32 4.47
C SER A 47 2.00 2.75 3.43
N ILE A 48 1.74 2.58 2.12
CA ILE A 48 2.67 3.00 1.06
C ILE A 48 2.54 4.52 0.86
N HIS A 49 3.67 5.22 0.90
CA HIS A 49 3.71 6.67 0.90
C HIS A 49 4.09 7.24 -0.48
N PHE A 50 3.13 7.91 -1.11
CA PHE A 50 3.27 8.55 -2.43
C PHE A 50 3.84 9.97 -2.34
N ARG A 51 4.87 10.15 -1.50
CA ARG A 51 5.45 11.46 -1.15
C ARG A 51 6.20 12.15 -2.30
N HIS A 52 6.65 11.39 -3.30
CA HIS A 52 7.47 11.90 -4.40
C HIS A 52 6.60 12.41 -5.55
N ARG A 53 6.04 13.62 -5.38
CA ARG A 53 5.14 14.25 -6.37
C ARG A 53 3.92 13.37 -6.71
N GLY A 54 3.30 12.75 -5.69
CA GLY A 54 2.16 11.85 -5.87
C GLY A 54 2.54 10.45 -6.36
N ARG A 55 3.82 10.07 -6.16
CA ARG A 55 4.35 8.76 -6.55
C ARG A 55 5.13 8.13 -5.41
N ALA A 56 5.13 6.81 -5.37
CA ALA A 56 6.02 6.02 -4.51
C ALA A 56 7.19 5.49 -5.34
N LYS A 57 8.36 5.33 -4.70
CA LYS A 57 9.45 4.52 -5.24
C LYS A 57 9.23 3.09 -4.76
N VAL A 58 9.34 2.14 -5.68
CA VAL A 58 9.01 0.75 -5.46
C VAL A 58 10.16 -0.10 -5.93
N GLU A 59 10.56 -1.06 -5.12
CA GLU A 59 11.49 -2.12 -5.48
C GLU A 59 10.75 -3.44 -5.51
N TRP A 60 11.04 -4.22 -6.55
CA TRP A 60 10.37 -5.47 -6.86
C TRP A 60 11.26 -6.66 -6.52
N ALA A 61 10.66 -7.84 -6.37
CA ALA A 61 11.37 -9.03 -5.92
C ALA A 61 12.42 -9.56 -6.91
N ASP A 62 12.42 -9.13 -8.17
CA ASP A 62 13.49 -9.39 -9.15
C ASP A 62 14.65 -8.37 -9.08
N GLY A 63 14.56 -7.37 -8.19
CA GLY A 63 15.58 -6.36 -7.93
C GLY A 63 15.48 -5.10 -8.81
N HIS A 64 14.51 -4.99 -9.72
CA HIS A 64 14.31 -3.72 -10.41
C HIS A 64 13.56 -2.71 -9.54
N SER A 65 13.65 -1.43 -9.91
CA SER A 65 12.88 -0.36 -9.27
C SER A 65 12.15 0.47 -10.30
N ASP A 66 10.98 0.97 -9.93
CA ASP A 66 10.23 1.92 -10.76
C ASP A 66 9.61 3.03 -9.89
N SER A 67 8.60 3.71 -10.43
CA SER A 67 7.83 4.69 -9.68
C SER A 67 6.36 4.52 -10.01
N ARG A 68 5.52 4.33 -8.99
CA ARG A 68 4.09 4.04 -9.14
C ARG A 68 3.23 5.20 -8.66
N ARG A 69 2.07 5.38 -9.29
CA ARG A 69 1.05 6.35 -8.88
C ARG A 69 0.15 5.71 -7.82
N MET A 70 -0.41 6.56 -6.96
CA MET A 70 -1.46 6.16 -6.04
C MET A 70 -2.75 5.93 -6.83
N ALA A 71 -3.46 4.85 -6.51
CA ALA A 71 -4.83 4.65 -6.95
C ALA A 71 -5.76 5.68 -6.33
N ASP A 72 -6.88 5.94 -6.99
CA ASP A 72 -7.97 6.70 -6.38
C ASP A 72 -8.68 5.84 -5.33
N PHE A 73 -8.62 6.27 -4.07
CA PHE A 73 -9.19 5.55 -2.93
C PHE A 73 -9.83 6.53 -1.96
N SER A 74 -11.03 6.18 -1.50
CA SER A 74 -11.74 6.89 -0.43
C SER A 74 -12.04 5.93 0.71
N GLY A 75 -11.56 6.25 1.90
CA GLY A 75 -11.80 5.46 3.11
C GLY A 75 -10.90 5.92 4.26
N THR A 76 -11.22 5.47 5.46
CA THR A 76 -10.40 5.71 6.64
C THR A 76 -9.56 4.49 6.99
N ASN A 77 -8.41 4.72 7.60
CA ASN A 77 -7.62 3.65 8.21
C ASN A 77 -8.19 3.25 9.58
N VAL A 78 -7.50 2.34 10.28
CA VAL A 78 -7.90 1.84 11.62
C VAL A 78 -7.97 2.93 12.70
N TYR A 79 -7.39 4.12 12.43
CA TYR A 79 -7.41 5.29 13.32
C TYR A 79 -8.44 6.34 12.88
N ASP A 80 -9.38 5.98 12.01
CA ASP A 80 -10.40 6.87 11.44
C ASP A 80 -9.84 8.07 10.66
N VAL A 81 -8.62 7.94 10.13
CA VAL A 81 -7.99 9.00 9.31
C VAL A 81 -8.11 8.71 7.82
N ASP A 82 -8.52 9.74 7.05
CA ASP A 82 -8.40 9.75 5.59
C ASP A 82 -6.92 9.73 5.19
N SER A 83 -6.44 8.54 4.86
CA SER A 83 -5.04 8.28 4.52
C SER A 83 -4.66 8.89 3.17
N ALA A 84 -5.61 9.06 2.24
CA ALA A 84 -5.34 9.65 0.93
C ALA A 84 -4.98 11.14 1.06
N SER A 85 -5.54 11.85 2.06
CA SER A 85 -5.20 13.26 2.37
C SER A 85 -3.71 13.48 2.70
N VAL A 86 -3.05 12.44 3.24
CA VAL A 86 -1.61 12.41 3.55
C VAL A 86 -0.80 11.56 2.57
N LYS A 87 -1.36 11.25 1.40
CA LYS A 87 -0.69 10.51 0.30
C LYS A 87 -0.29 9.08 0.69
N LEU A 88 -1.05 8.45 1.59
CA LEU A 88 -0.95 7.02 1.88
C LEU A 88 -2.03 6.27 1.10
N GLY A 89 -1.67 5.18 0.44
CA GLY A 89 -2.62 4.44 -0.40
C GLY A 89 -2.04 3.14 -0.97
N TRP A 90 -2.60 2.71 -2.10
CA TRP A 90 -2.14 1.54 -2.86
C TRP A 90 -1.96 1.86 -4.34
N PHE A 91 -1.44 0.89 -5.10
CA PHE A 91 -1.34 0.95 -6.55
C PHE A 91 -2.67 0.59 -7.21
N GLU A 92 -2.82 0.90 -8.50
CA GLU A 92 -3.89 0.34 -9.32
C GLU A 92 -3.47 -1.02 -9.92
N PRO A 93 -4.37 -2.02 -9.97
CA PRO A 93 -5.68 -2.07 -9.30
C PRO A 93 -5.54 -2.20 -7.77
N ILE A 94 -6.55 -1.76 -7.01
CA ILE A 94 -6.56 -1.89 -5.54
C ILE A 94 -6.94 -3.34 -5.17
N ASP A 95 -5.97 -4.23 -5.30
CA ASP A 95 -6.03 -5.62 -4.87
C ASP A 95 -4.63 -6.11 -4.41
N ASN A 96 -4.56 -7.39 -4.05
CA ASN A 96 -3.34 -7.99 -3.52
C ASN A 96 -2.42 -8.59 -4.61
N THR A 97 -2.70 -8.39 -5.90
CA THR A 97 -1.95 -9.03 -7.00
C THR A 97 -0.44 -8.75 -6.91
N LEU A 98 -0.08 -7.54 -6.47
CA LEU A 98 1.32 -7.11 -6.35
C LEU A 98 1.98 -7.47 -5.00
N PHE A 99 1.24 -8.04 -4.04
CA PHE A 99 1.68 -8.25 -2.65
C PHE A 99 1.89 -9.73 -2.30
N ASP A 100 2.31 -10.51 -3.30
CA ASP A 100 2.45 -11.98 -3.26
C ASP A 100 1.13 -12.72 -2.99
N LEU A 101 0.39 -12.97 -4.08
CA LEU A 101 -0.67 -13.96 -4.13
C LEU A 101 -0.53 -14.79 -5.41
N LYS A 102 -0.11 -16.05 -5.26
CA LYS A 102 -0.59 -17.14 -6.12
C LYS A 102 -1.33 -18.15 -5.26
#